data_AF-A0A522W5S3-F1
#
_entry.id   AF-A0A522W5S3-F1
#
_cell.length_a   1.000
_cell.length_b   1.000
_cell.length_c   1.000
_cell.angle_alpha   90.00
_cell.angle_beta   90.00
_cell.angle_gamma   90.00
#
_symmetry.space_group_name_H-M   'P 1'
#
loop_
_entity.id
_entity.type
_entity.pdbx_description
1 polymer ?
#
loop_
_entity_poly.entity_id
_entity_poly.type
_entity_poly.pdbx_seq_one_letter_code
_entity_poly.pdbx_strand_id
1 'polypeptide(L)'
;MRNVGEKRHLSISHLGEFELIEKLFAPLAEGFPGALNLKDDAALVPVSPGCRLVVTTDALVAGVHFRANDPPDLVARKALRVNLSDLAAMGAKPLGLLVAACFPKDADEAWLTAFAKGLAQDKAEFGVPIIGGDTVSTPGPFTLAVTALGEVEENRAFRRNGARPGDVILVSGTIGDGALGLDALEGRLGFLFEDERKWLSERYLLPRPRLDLAQALSACRRVHAGMD
;
A
#
# COMPACT_ATOMS: atom_id res chain seq x y z
N MET A 1 -50.04 7.39 9.36
CA MET A 1 -48.95 6.41 9.59
C MET A 1 -47.95 6.57 8.47
N ARG A 2 -46.75 7.12 8.75
CA ARG A 2 -45.68 7.32 7.76
C ARG A 2 -44.91 6.01 7.63
N ASN A 3 -44.87 5.43 6.43
CA ASN A 3 -44.02 4.27 6.15
C ASN A 3 -42.56 4.71 6.13
N VAL A 4 -41.77 4.08 6.99
CA VAL A 4 -40.34 4.25 7.16
C VAL A 4 -39.63 3.70 5.92
N GLY A 5 -38.68 4.49 5.40
CA GLY A 5 -38.00 4.23 4.14
C GLY A 5 -37.26 2.90 4.09
N GLU A 6 -37.49 2.17 3.00
CA GLU A 6 -36.58 1.13 2.51
C GLU A 6 -35.21 1.76 2.25
N LYS A 7 -34.22 1.38 3.07
CA LYS A 7 -32.82 1.55 2.71
C LYS A 7 -32.55 0.65 1.51
N ARG A 8 -32.51 1.23 0.31
CA ARG A 8 -32.04 0.56 -0.90
C ARG A 8 -30.57 0.17 -0.69
N HIS A 9 -30.32 -1.12 -0.56
CA HIS A 9 -28.97 -1.67 -0.52
C HIS A 9 -28.46 -1.71 -1.97
N LEU A 10 -27.61 -0.75 -2.32
CA LEU A 10 -27.04 -0.61 -3.65
C LEU A 10 -25.87 -1.58 -3.81
N SER A 11 -26.08 -2.67 -4.55
CA SER A 11 -25.00 -3.55 -5.00
C SER A 11 -24.24 -2.92 -6.19
N ILE A 12 -22.98 -3.31 -6.41
CA ILE A 12 -22.10 -2.93 -7.54
C ILE A 12 -22.76 -3.12 -8.94
N SER A 13 -23.91 -3.80 -9.03
CA SER A 13 -24.62 -4.02 -10.30
C SER A 13 -25.40 -2.83 -10.87
N HIS A 14 -25.65 -1.75 -10.11
CA HIS A 14 -26.58 -0.68 -10.54
C HIS A 14 -25.96 0.71 -10.78
N LEU A 15 -24.78 1.00 -10.24
CA LEU A 15 -23.99 2.19 -10.57
C LEU A 15 -22.80 1.65 -11.36
N GLY A 16 -22.76 1.90 -12.67
CA GLY A 16 -21.75 1.32 -13.54
C GLY A 16 -20.36 1.50 -12.94
N GLU A 17 -19.58 0.42 -12.91
CA GLU A 17 -18.18 0.34 -12.46
C GLU A 17 -17.36 1.62 -12.77
N PHE A 18 -17.59 2.21 -13.95
CA PHE A 18 -17.01 3.47 -14.41
C PHE A 18 -17.33 4.70 -13.54
N GLU A 19 -18.57 4.87 -13.04
CA GLU A 19 -18.94 6.00 -12.18
C GLU A 19 -18.25 5.93 -10.81
N LEU A 20 -18.06 4.70 -10.28
CA LEU A 20 -17.31 4.46 -9.05
C LEU A 20 -15.81 4.75 -9.24
N ILE A 21 -15.24 4.33 -10.38
CA ILE A 21 -13.86 4.65 -10.78
C ILE A 21 -13.67 6.17 -10.84
N GLU A 22 -14.52 6.89 -11.57
CA GLU A 22 -14.42 8.34 -11.71
C GLU A 22 -14.59 9.07 -10.38
N LYS A 23 -15.56 8.66 -9.55
CA LYS A 23 -15.85 9.34 -8.28
C LYS A 23 -14.79 9.10 -7.21
N LEU A 24 -14.26 7.89 -7.10
CA LEU A 24 -13.40 7.50 -5.98
C LEU A 24 -11.91 7.46 -6.35
N PHE A 25 -11.57 7.04 -7.57
CA PHE A 25 -10.18 6.77 -7.94
C PHE A 25 -9.55 7.87 -8.79
N ALA A 26 -10.30 8.56 -9.65
CA ALA A 26 -9.74 9.69 -10.42
C ALA A 26 -9.12 10.79 -9.53
N PRO A 27 -9.71 11.18 -8.36
CA PRO A 27 -9.07 12.13 -7.45
C PRO A 27 -7.71 11.65 -6.89
N LEU A 28 -7.46 10.35 -6.88
CA LEU A 28 -6.18 9.79 -6.41
C LEU A 28 -5.02 10.11 -7.37
N ALA A 29 -5.31 10.44 -8.63
CA ALA A 29 -4.30 10.86 -9.62
C ALA A 29 -3.97 12.36 -9.58
N GLU A 30 -4.71 13.17 -8.83
CA GLU A 30 -4.47 14.60 -8.73
C GLU A 30 -3.06 14.91 -8.22
N GLY A 31 -2.43 15.93 -8.81
CA GLY A 31 -1.08 16.37 -8.42
C GLY A 31 0.07 15.70 -9.18
N PHE A 32 -0.21 14.73 -10.07
CA PHE A 32 0.80 14.14 -10.96
C PHE A 32 0.38 14.28 -12.43
N PRO A 33 0.91 15.28 -13.18
CA PRO A 33 0.49 15.54 -14.56
C PRO A 33 0.58 14.34 -15.50
N GLY A 34 1.59 13.48 -15.29
CA GLY A 34 1.79 12.27 -16.09
C GLY A 34 0.76 11.16 -15.86
N ALA A 35 -0.13 11.28 -14.87
CA ALA A 35 -1.23 10.34 -14.65
C ALA A 35 -2.41 10.60 -15.59
N LEU A 36 -2.40 11.75 -16.29
CA LEU A 36 -3.41 12.10 -17.30
C LEU A 36 -4.85 11.99 -16.77
N ASN A 37 -5.04 12.26 -15.48
CA ASN A 37 -6.30 12.12 -14.73
C ASN A 37 -6.96 10.74 -14.83
N LEU A 38 -6.18 9.67 -15.08
CA LEU A 38 -6.67 8.31 -15.35
C LEU A 38 -7.59 8.22 -16.58
N LYS A 39 -7.41 9.12 -17.56
CA LYS A 39 -8.23 9.19 -18.79
C LYS A 39 -7.54 8.66 -20.05
N ASP A 40 -6.38 8.05 -19.88
CA ASP A 40 -5.56 7.51 -20.96
C ASP A 40 -5.08 6.09 -20.58
N ASP A 41 -4.57 5.34 -21.56
CA ASP A 41 -4.24 3.92 -21.39
C ASP A 41 -3.04 3.68 -20.47
N ALA A 42 -2.18 4.68 -20.29
CA ALA A 42 -0.97 4.57 -19.48
C ALA A 42 -0.52 5.91 -18.89
N ALA A 43 0.15 5.84 -17.75
CA ALA A 43 0.81 6.99 -17.15
C ALA A 43 2.22 7.22 -17.73
N LEU A 44 2.61 8.50 -17.83
CA LEU A 44 3.94 8.94 -18.21
C LEU A 44 4.76 9.28 -16.96
N VAL A 45 5.82 8.51 -16.69
CA VAL A 45 6.64 8.68 -15.48
C VAL A 45 8.06 9.11 -15.86
N PRO A 46 8.48 10.34 -15.53
CA PRO A 46 9.85 10.78 -15.76
C PRO A 46 10.80 10.10 -14.77
N VAL A 47 11.99 9.72 -15.26
CA VAL A 47 13.11 9.25 -14.43
C VAL A 47 14.24 10.26 -14.54
N SER A 48 14.83 10.64 -13.41
CA SER A 48 15.90 11.64 -13.35
C SER A 48 17.14 11.17 -14.14
N PRO A 49 17.86 12.06 -14.85
CA PRO A 49 19.12 11.72 -15.50
C PRO A 49 20.13 11.12 -14.50
N GLY A 50 20.76 10.01 -14.87
CA GLY A 50 21.70 9.29 -13.99
C GLY A 50 21.03 8.41 -12.92
N CYS A 51 19.71 8.25 -12.97
CA CYS A 51 18.98 7.29 -12.15
C CYS A 51 18.54 6.06 -12.96
N ARG A 52 18.25 4.98 -12.25
CA ARG A 52 17.56 3.79 -12.77
C ARG A 52 16.16 3.71 -12.17
N LEU A 53 15.21 3.27 -13.00
CA LEU A 53 13.87 2.90 -12.54
C LEU A 53 13.97 1.64 -11.67
N VAL A 54 13.29 1.68 -10.53
CA VAL A 54 13.08 0.55 -9.63
C VAL A 54 11.59 0.22 -9.69
N VAL A 55 11.28 -1.05 -9.86
CA VAL A 55 9.90 -1.55 -9.96
C VAL A 55 9.76 -2.71 -9.02
N THR A 56 8.70 -2.70 -8.21
CA THR A 56 8.27 -3.84 -7.41
C THR A 56 6.77 -4.03 -7.56
N THR A 57 6.29 -5.23 -7.26
CA THR A 57 4.86 -5.50 -7.13
C THR A 57 4.60 -6.56 -6.07
N ASP A 58 3.63 -6.29 -5.21
CA ASP A 58 3.09 -7.26 -4.27
C ASP A 58 1.59 -7.40 -4.45
N ALA A 59 1.13 -8.66 -4.40
CA ALA A 59 -0.28 -9.01 -4.34
C ALA A 59 -0.69 -9.37 -2.92
N LEU A 60 -1.82 -8.84 -2.47
CA LEU A 60 -2.44 -9.14 -1.20
C LEU A 60 -3.82 -9.74 -1.44
N VAL A 61 -4.10 -10.81 -0.71
CA VAL A 61 -5.34 -11.59 -0.82
C VAL A 61 -5.99 -11.67 0.57
N ALA A 62 -7.27 -11.33 0.66
CA ALA A 62 -8.03 -11.44 1.89
C ALA A 62 -8.07 -12.88 2.38
N GLY A 63 -7.82 -13.08 3.68
CA GLY A 63 -7.69 -14.41 4.30
C GLY A 63 -6.31 -15.06 4.14
N VAL A 64 -5.38 -14.45 3.38
CA VAL A 64 -4.00 -14.93 3.22
C VAL A 64 -3.00 -13.93 3.79
N HIS A 65 -3.06 -12.67 3.32
CA HIS A 65 -2.09 -11.63 3.68
C HIS A 65 -2.65 -10.62 4.71
N PHE A 66 -3.97 -10.54 4.79
CA PHE A 66 -4.72 -9.77 5.78
C PHE A 66 -5.99 -10.54 6.15
N ARG A 67 -6.60 -10.24 7.29
CA ARG A 67 -7.82 -10.95 7.70
C ARG A 67 -8.98 -10.50 6.84
N ALA A 68 -9.92 -11.39 6.53
CA ALA A 68 -11.07 -11.05 5.68
C ALA A 68 -11.96 -9.92 6.27
N ASN A 69 -11.86 -9.69 7.58
CA ASN A 69 -12.58 -8.64 8.30
C ASN A 69 -11.71 -7.43 8.68
N ASP A 70 -10.49 -7.31 8.14
CA ASP A 70 -9.69 -6.11 8.34
C ASP A 70 -10.38 -4.88 7.70
N PRO A 71 -10.32 -3.69 8.33
CA PRO A 71 -10.97 -2.49 7.80
C PRO A 71 -10.44 -2.11 6.40
N PRO A 72 -11.30 -1.75 5.43
CA PRO A 72 -10.89 -1.54 4.03
C PRO A 72 -9.86 -0.42 3.86
N ASP A 73 -9.97 0.65 4.64
CA ASP A 73 -9.02 1.77 4.66
C ASP A 73 -7.63 1.32 5.14
N LEU A 74 -7.56 0.45 6.15
CA LEU A 74 -6.31 -0.10 6.65
C LEU A 74 -5.70 -1.11 5.67
N VAL A 75 -6.52 -1.91 4.98
CA VAL A 75 -6.05 -2.82 3.93
C VAL A 75 -5.45 -2.04 2.76
N ALA A 76 -6.11 -0.98 2.30
CA ALA A 76 -5.59 -0.09 1.26
C ALA A 76 -4.22 0.48 1.63
N ARG A 77 -4.10 1.02 2.84
CA ARG A 77 -2.86 1.60 3.36
C ARG A 77 -1.75 0.55 3.48
N LYS A 78 -2.07 -0.61 4.05
CA LYS A 78 -1.14 -1.74 4.17
C LYS A 78 -0.57 -2.13 2.80
N ALA A 79 -1.40 -2.20 1.77
CA ALA A 79 -0.98 -2.54 0.41
C ALA A 79 0.03 -1.56 -0.18
N LEU A 80 -0.16 -0.26 0.02
CA LEU A 80 0.82 0.74 -0.39
C LEU A 80 2.10 0.62 0.44
N ARG A 81 1.96 0.48 1.76
CA ARG A 81 3.08 0.44 2.71
C ARG A 81 4.04 -0.73 2.49
N VAL A 82 3.55 -1.92 2.12
CA VAL A 82 4.42 -3.06 1.80
C VAL A 82 5.27 -2.80 0.55
N ASN A 83 4.67 -2.26 -0.52
CA ASN A 83 5.41 -1.91 -1.74
C ASN A 83 6.38 -0.74 -1.54
N LEU A 84 6.03 0.23 -0.67
CA LEU A 84 6.93 1.31 -0.29
C LEU A 84 8.11 0.81 0.56
N SER A 85 7.93 -0.31 1.27
CA SER A 85 8.98 -0.97 2.05
C SER A 85 10.04 -1.56 1.12
N ASP A 86 9.64 -2.24 0.05
CA ASP A 86 10.55 -2.72 -1.00
C ASP A 86 11.36 -1.59 -1.65
N LEU A 87 10.72 -0.45 -1.96
CA LEU A 87 11.43 0.71 -2.49
C LEU A 87 12.45 1.25 -1.47
N ALA A 88 12.07 1.33 -0.19
CA ALA A 88 12.98 1.72 0.88
C ALA A 88 14.17 0.75 0.99
N ALA A 89 13.91 -0.55 0.91
CA ALA A 89 14.91 -1.61 0.95
C ALA A 89 15.93 -1.53 -0.19
N MET A 90 15.54 -0.95 -1.32
CA MET A 90 16.40 -0.67 -2.48
C MET A 90 17.10 0.70 -2.43
N GLY A 91 16.79 1.53 -1.42
CA GLY A 91 17.26 2.91 -1.33
C GLY A 91 16.64 3.85 -2.37
N ALA A 92 15.49 3.45 -2.94
CA ALA A 92 14.82 4.13 -4.03
C ALA A 92 13.86 5.21 -3.51
N LYS A 93 13.80 6.33 -4.22
CA LYS A 93 12.79 7.37 -4.02
C LYS A 93 11.51 6.98 -4.76
N PRO A 94 10.34 6.92 -4.11
CA PRO A 94 9.07 6.64 -4.79
C PRO A 94 8.75 7.69 -5.86
N LEU A 95 8.22 7.23 -6.99
CA LEU A 95 7.76 8.04 -8.13
C LEU A 95 6.25 7.96 -8.33
N GLY A 96 5.67 6.77 -8.14
CA GLY A 96 4.24 6.56 -8.31
C GLY A 96 3.82 5.12 -8.07
N LEU A 97 2.51 4.92 -7.94
CA LEU A 97 1.89 3.63 -7.62
C LEU A 97 0.80 3.31 -8.65
N LEU A 98 0.69 2.04 -9.03
CA LEU A 98 -0.45 1.50 -9.76
C LEU A 98 -1.20 0.54 -8.83
N VAL A 99 -2.53 0.58 -8.81
CA VAL A 99 -3.36 -0.29 -7.95
C VAL A 99 -4.32 -1.09 -8.81
N ALA A 100 -4.12 -2.40 -8.91
CA ALA A 100 -5.06 -3.33 -9.52
C ALA A 100 -5.88 -4.02 -8.43
N ALA A 101 -7.20 -3.87 -8.44
CA ALA A 101 -8.07 -4.37 -7.37
C ALA A 101 -9.25 -5.19 -7.91
N CYS A 102 -9.41 -6.38 -7.36
CA CYS A 102 -10.50 -7.31 -7.63
C CYS A 102 -11.48 -7.29 -6.45
N PHE A 103 -12.60 -6.58 -6.60
CA PHE A 103 -13.61 -6.44 -5.54
C PHE A 103 -14.64 -7.58 -5.57
N PRO A 104 -14.99 -8.16 -4.40
CA PRO A 104 -16.14 -9.06 -4.27
C PRO A 104 -17.44 -8.37 -4.74
N LYS A 105 -18.36 -9.14 -5.32
CA LYS A 105 -19.63 -8.60 -5.87
C LYS A 105 -20.52 -7.92 -4.82
N ASP A 106 -20.33 -8.25 -3.55
CA ASP A 106 -21.06 -7.73 -2.40
C ASP A 106 -20.36 -6.56 -1.70
N ALA A 107 -19.20 -6.10 -2.19
CA ALA A 107 -18.60 -4.87 -1.70
C ALA A 107 -19.53 -3.67 -1.98
N ASP A 108 -19.95 -2.96 -0.94
CA ASP A 108 -20.88 -1.84 -1.07
C ASP A 108 -20.16 -0.48 -1.22
N GLU A 109 -20.92 0.58 -1.47
CA GLU A 109 -20.36 1.94 -1.61
C GLU A 109 -19.58 2.37 -0.36
N ALA A 110 -19.99 1.95 0.84
CA ALA A 110 -19.31 2.31 2.08
C ALA A 110 -17.93 1.65 2.17
N TRP A 111 -17.84 0.38 1.78
CA TRP A 111 -16.58 -0.36 1.68
C TRP A 111 -15.62 0.30 0.69
N LEU A 112 -16.09 0.57 -0.54
CA LEU A 112 -15.28 1.17 -1.60
C LEU A 112 -14.81 2.58 -1.23
N THR A 113 -15.69 3.37 -0.60
CA THR A 113 -15.35 4.71 -0.09
C THR A 113 -14.27 4.65 0.99
N ALA A 114 -14.37 3.71 1.93
CA ALA A 114 -13.35 3.53 2.96
C ALA A 114 -12.00 3.11 2.36
N PHE A 115 -12.01 2.18 1.41
CA PHE A 115 -10.80 1.76 0.69
C PHE A 115 -10.12 2.93 -0.04
N ALA A 116 -10.87 3.70 -0.84
CA ALA A 116 -10.34 4.87 -1.54
C ALA A 116 -9.82 5.95 -0.58
N LYS A 117 -10.48 6.15 0.57
CA LYS A 117 -10.00 7.05 1.62
C LYS A 117 -8.65 6.59 2.19
N GLY A 118 -8.46 5.29 2.41
CA GLY A 118 -7.19 4.73 2.84
C GLY A 118 -6.06 5.00 1.84
N LEU A 119 -6.34 4.79 0.55
CA LEU A 119 -5.40 5.14 -0.54
C LEU A 119 -5.02 6.62 -0.52
N ALA A 120 -6.01 7.52 -0.39
CA ALA A 120 -5.79 8.95 -0.35
C ALA A 120 -4.94 9.38 0.87
N GLN A 121 -5.15 8.75 2.02
CA GLN A 121 -4.37 9.02 3.23
C GLN A 121 -2.89 8.70 3.05
N ASP A 122 -2.56 7.51 2.54
CA ASP A 122 -1.16 7.12 2.36
C ASP A 122 -0.49 7.79 1.16
N LYS A 123 -1.25 8.10 0.10
CA LYS A 123 -0.80 9.02 -0.96
C LYS A 123 -0.29 10.34 -0.36
N ALA A 124 -1.08 10.94 0.53
CA ALA A 124 -0.72 12.19 1.17
C ALA A 124 0.42 12.03 2.20
N GLU A 125 0.39 10.95 3.00
CA GLU A 125 1.40 10.68 4.03
C GLU A 125 2.79 10.48 3.45
N PHE A 126 2.91 9.75 2.34
CA PHE A 126 4.20 9.43 1.72
C PHE A 126 4.54 10.30 0.52
N GLY A 127 3.64 11.22 0.13
CA GLY A 127 3.83 12.11 -1.01
C GLY A 127 4.00 11.36 -2.34
N VAL A 128 3.37 10.18 -2.47
CA VAL A 128 3.51 9.30 -3.63
C VAL A 128 2.17 9.23 -4.39
N PRO A 129 2.12 9.61 -5.67
CA PRO A 129 0.87 9.63 -6.42
C PRO A 129 0.43 8.22 -6.81
N ILE A 130 -0.88 8.00 -6.86
CA ILE A 130 -1.47 6.82 -7.52
C ILE A 130 -1.76 7.24 -8.96
N ILE A 131 -1.03 6.67 -9.90
CA ILE A 131 -0.96 7.15 -11.29
C ILE A 131 -1.76 6.29 -12.27
N GLY A 132 -2.32 5.19 -11.81
CA GLY A 132 -3.13 4.27 -12.61
C GLY A 132 -3.48 3.02 -11.85
N GLY A 133 -4.02 2.04 -12.55
CA GLY A 133 -4.51 0.83 -11.94
C GLY A 133 -5.54 0.11 -12.79
N ASP A 134 -6.17 -0.88 -12.19
CA ASP A 134 -7.29 -1.61 -12.77
C ASP A 134 -8.29 -1.92 -11.68
N THR A 135 -9.57 -1.96 -12.02
CA THR A 135 -10.64 -2.27 -11.08
C THR A 135 -11.58 -3.24 -11.75
N VAL A 136 -11.78 -4.38 -11.11
CA VAL A 136 -12.64 -5.44 -11.64
C VAL A 136 -13.47 -6.07 -10.53
N SER A 137 -14.60 -6.67 -10.90
CA SER A 137 -15.37 -7.53 -10.00
C SER A 137 -14.90 -8.99 -10.03
N THR A 138 -14.97 -9.69 -8.89
CA THR A 138 -14.58 -11.10 -8.77
C THR A 138 -15.60 -11.92 -7.96
N PRO A 139 -15.82 -13.21 -8.27
CA PRO A 139 -16.54 -14.14 -7.38
C PRO A 139 -15.69 -14.59 -6.18
N GLY A 140 -14.39 -14.29 -6.17
CA GLY A 140 -13.46 -14.67 -5.11
C GLY A 140 -13.32 -13.62 -3.99
N PRO A 141 -12.40 -13.85 -3.04
CA PRO A 141 -12.11 -12.89 -1.98
C PRO A 141 -11.50 -11.60 -2.55
N PHE A 142 -11.61 -10.51 -1.78
CA PHE A 142 -10.95 -9.26 -2.13
C PHE A 142 -9.45 -9.48 -2.32
N THR A 143 -8.96 -9.08 -3.50
CA THR A 143 -7.56 -9.23 -3.88
C THR A 143 -7.11 -7.92 -4.51
N LEU A 144 -5.90 -7.48 -4.19
CA LEU A 144 -5.30 -6.33 -4.83
C LEU A 144 -3.82 -6.57 -5.07
N ALA A 145 -3.31 -6.02 -6.16
CA ALA A 145 -1.89 -5.91 -6.43
C ALA A 145 -1.54 -4.43 -6.53
N VAL A 146 -0.42 -4.06 -5.92
CA VAL A 146 0.16 -2.73 -6.08
C VAL A 146 1.46 -2.90 -6.83
N THR A 147 1.72 -2.02 -7.80
CA THR A 147 3.02 -1.89 -8.44
C THR A 147 3.59 -0.55 -8.04
N ALA A 148 4.74 -0.55 -7.37
CA ALA A 148 5.42 0.68 -7.01
C ALA A 148 6.59 0.96 -7.94
N LEU A 149 6.65 2.21 -8.41
CA LEU A 149 7.72 2.76 -9.20
C LEU A 149 8.55 3.68 -8.33
N GLY A 150 9.86 3.52 -8.37
CA GLY A 150 10.81 4.41 -7.73
C GLY A 150 12.01 4.67 -8.63
N GLU A 151 12.89 5.56 -8.21
CA GLU A 151 14.17 5.79 -8.85
C GLU A 151 15.31 5.74 -7.85
N VAL A 152 16.47 5.30 -8.32
CA VAL A 152 17.70 5.28 -7.54
C VAL A 152 18.87 5.70 -8.41
N GLU A 153 19.80 6.48 -7.87
CA GLU A 153 21.04 6.84 -8.55
C GLU A 153 21.75 5.58 -9.08
N GLU A 154 22.36 5.70 -10.25
CA GLU A 154 23.05 4.58 -10.89
C GLU A 154 24.15 4.02 -9.98
N ASN A 155 24.17 2.68 -9.83
CA ASN A 155 25.09 1.96 -8.92
C ASN A 155 24.93 2.28 -7.42
N ARG A 156 23.79 2.83 -7.01
CA ARG A 156 23.50 3.16 -5.60
C ARG A 156 22.37 2.34 -4.97
N ALA A 157 21.71 1.49 -5.77
CA ALA A 157 20.70 0.56 -5.27
C ALA A 157 21.26 -0.36 -4.19
N PHE A 158 20.54 -0.50 -3.08
CA PHE A 158 20.87 -1.44 -2.02
C PHE A 158 20.55 -2.86 -2.47
N ARG A 159 21.56 -3.60 -2.91
CA ARG A 159 21.38 -4.98 -3.38
C ARG A 159 21.67 -5.96 -2.27
N ARG A 160 20.88 -7.03 -2.17
CA ARG A 160 21.07 -8.12 -1.18
C ARG A 160 22.47 -8.78 -1.26
N ASN A 161 23.09 -8.77 -2.43
CA ASN A 161 24.36 -9.46 -2.70
C ASN A 161 25.61 -8.60 -2.56
N GLY A 162 25.53 -7.43 -1.91
CA GLY A 162 26.66 -6.51 -1.77
C GLY A 162 27.44 -6.61 -0.45
N ALA A 163 26.97 -7.40 0.52
CA ALA A 163 27.58 -7.53 1.85
C ALA A 163 29.02 -8.08 1.78
N ARG A 164 29.87 -7.62 2.72
CA ARG A 164 31.31 -7.90 2.74
C ARG A 164 31.75 -8.36 4.13
N PRO A 165 32.82 -9.18 4.24
CA PRO A 165 33.45 -9.45 5.52
C PRO A 165 33.83 -8.15 6.25
N GLY A 166 33.48 -8.05 7.53
CA GLY A 166 33.67 -6.84 8.33
C GLY A 166 32.46 -5.91 8.38
N ASP A 167 31.41 -6.16 7.59
CA ASP A 167 30.16 -5.41 7.69
C ASP A 167 29.45 -5.68 9.02
N VAL A 168 28.79 -4.64 9.54
CA VAL A 168 27.88 -4.75 10.69
C VAL A 168 26.47 -4.96 10.17
N ILE A 169 25.76 -5.94 10.74
CA ILE A 169 24.35 -6.20 10.46
C ILE A 169 23.50 -5.32 11.37
N LEU A 170 22.60 -4.55 10.79
CA LEU A 170 21.70 -3.63 11.48
C LEU A 170 20.25 -3.95 11.09
N VAL A 171 19.34 -3.68 12.02
CA VAL A 171 17.89 -3.78 11.80
C VAL A 171 17.22 -2.49 12.27
N SER A 172 16.14 -2.10 11.63
CA SER A 172 15.41 -0.88 11.98
C SER A 172 14.15 -1.20 12.81
N GLY A 173 13.87 -0.37 13.82
CA GLY A 173 12.73 -0.58 14.70
C GLY A 173 12.83 -1.86 15.52
N THR A 174 11.74 -2.62 15.53
CA THR A 174 11.51 -3.82 16.34
C THR A 174 11.04 -4.97 15.46
N ILE A 175 11.43 -6.20 15.80
CA ILE A 175 11.10 -7.42 15.07
C ILE A 175 10.13 -8.24 15.92
N GLY A 176 9.07 -8.74 15.30
CA GLY A 176 8.06 -9.58 15.95
C GLY A 176 6.70 -8.90 16.13
N ASP A 177 6.64 -7.56 16.16
CA ASP A 177 5.40 -6.82 16.42
C ASP A 177 4.27 -7.14 15.44
N GLY A 178 4.57 -7.38 14.16
CA GLY A 178 3.54 -7.71 13.17
C GLY A 178 2.91 -9.07 13.43
N ALA A 179 3.71 -10.07 13.82
CA ALA A 179 3.20 -11.39 14.18
C ALA A 179 2.39 -11.33 15.48
N LEU A 180 2.92 -10.64 16.50
CA LEU A 180 2.21 -10.42 17.76
C LEU A 180 0.95 -9.55 17.57
N GLY A 181 0.94 -8.66 16.59
CA GLY A 181 -0.23 -7.87 16.19
C GLY A 181 -1.35 -8.73 15.63
N LEU A 182 -1.02 -9.73 14.80
CA LEU A 182 -1.99 -10.73 14.36
C LEU A 182 -2.52 -11.55 15.55
N ASP A 183 -1.63 -12.00 16.45
CA ASP A 183 -2.04 -12.72 17.66
C ASP A 183 -2.98 -11.89 18.55
N ALA A 184 -2.69 -10.58 18.72
CA ALA A 184 -3.53 -9.66 19.48
C ALA A 184 -4.93 -9.54 18.84
N LEU A 185 -4.96 -9.36 17.52
CA LEU A 185 -6.17 -9.25 16.71
C LEU A 185 -7.02 -10.52 16.69
N GLU A 186 -6.40 -11.68 16.90
CA GLU A 186 -7.06 -12.98 16.99
C GLU A 186 -7.34 -13.41 18.44
N GLY A 187 -7.12 -12.50 19.41
CA GLY A 187 -7.42 -12.73 20.82
C GLY A 187 -6.48 -13.72 21.52
N ARG A 188 -5.35 -14.07 20.91
CA ARG A 188 -4.35 -15.01 21.47
C ARG A 188 -3.51 -14.38 22.58
N LEU A 189 -3.47 -13.05 22.68
CA LEU A 189 -2.73 -12.29 23.69
C LEU A 189 -3.64 -11.72 24.79
N GLY A 190 -4.51 -12.57 25.34
CA GLY A 190 -5.46 -12.18 26.40
C GLY A 190 -4.81 -11.73 27.72
N PHE A 191 -3.53 -12.02 27.91
CA PHE A 191 -2.76 -11.61 29.09
C PHE A 191 -2.24 -10.16 29.02
N LEU A 192 -2.28 -9.52 27.85
CA LEU A 192 -1.87 -8.12 27.68
C LEU A 192 -2.98 -7.15 28.12
N PHE A 193 -2.63 -5.90 28.36
CA PHE A 193 -3.60 -4.82 28.51
C PHE A 193 -4.17 -4.40 27.14
N GLU A 194 -5.29 -3.69 27.16
CA GLU A 194 -5.96 -3.25 25.92
C GLU A 194 -5.08 -2.34 25.07
N ASP A 195 -4.38 -1.39 25.69
CA ASP A 195 -3.48 -0.47 24.97
C ASP A 195 -2.29 -1.21 24.33
N GLU A 196 -1.78 -2.25 24.99
CA GLU A 196 -0.69 -3.08 24.45
C GLU A 196 -1.16 -3.91 23.24
N ARG A 197 -2.35 -4.53 23.34
CA ARG A 197 -2.98 -5.22 22.21
C ARG A 197 -3.24 -4.28 21.05
N LYS A 198 -3.75 -3.08 21.33
CA LYS A 198 -4.02 -2.06 20.31
C LYS A 198 -2.73 -1.64 19.62
N TRP A 199 -1.68 -1.33 20.38
CA TRP A 199 -0.37 -0.99 19.83
C TRP A 199 0.16 -2.08 18.91
N LEU A 200 0.12 -3.35 19.33
CA LEU A 200 0.53 -4.49 18.49
C LEU A 200 -0.33 -4.62 17.23
N SER A 201 -1.65 -4.51 17.38
CA SER A 201 -2.61 -4.60 16.27
C SER A 201 -2.31 -3.55 15.19
N GLU A 202 -1.96 -2.33 15.59
CA GLU A 202 -1.56 -1.27 14.66
C GLU A 202 -0.29 -1.62 13.87
N ARG A 203 0.67 -2.34 14.49
CA ARG A 203 1.91 -2.78 13.82
C ARG A 203 1.64 -3.83 12.74
N TYR A 204 0.58 -4.64 12.89
CA TYR A 204 0.12 -5.58 11.88
C TYR A 204 -0.72 -4.92 10.78
N LEU A 205 -1.63 -4.03 11.16
CA LEU A 205 -2.58 -3.38 10.25
C LEU A 205 -1.92 -2.29 9.40
N LEU A 206 -1.00 -1.52 9.98
CA LEU A 206 -0.34 -0.38 9.35
C LEU A 206 1.19 -0.46 9.53
N PRO A 207 1.87 -1.38 8.82
CA PRO A 207 3.33 -1.44 8.84
C PRO A 207 3.92 -0.10 8.37
N ARG A 208 5.08 0.30 8.92
CA ARG A 208 5.69 1.59 8.59
C ARG A 208 6.89 1.40 7.66
N PRO A 209 6.77 1.73 6.35
CA PRO A 209 7.90 1.68 5.44
C PRO A 209 8.96 2.69 5.87
N ARG A 210 10.24 2.31 5.75
CA ARG A 210 11.39 3.04 6.29
C ARG A 210 12.01 3.98 5.26
N LEU A 211 11.17 4.75 4.57
CA LEU A 211 11.60 5.65 3.49
C LEU A 211 12.55 6.75 3.98
N ASP A 212 12.32 7.27 5.19
CA ASP A 212 13.18 8.26 5.85
C ASP A 212 14.57 7.71 6.12
N LEU A 213 14.65 6.51 6.68
CA LEU A 213 15.90 5.80 6.92
C LEU A 213 16.61 5.48 5.60
N ALA A 214 15.87 4.97 4.60
CA ALA A 214 16.42 4.66 3.29
C ALA A 214 17.06 5.89 2.64
N GLN A 215 16.39 7.05 2.69
CA GLN A 215 16.92 8.31 2.18
C GLN A 215 18.21 8.73 2.92
N ALA A 216 18.22 8.66 4.25
CA ALA A 216 19.40 8.97 5.05
C ALA A 216 20.59 8.04 4.73
N LEU A 217 20.33 6.74 4.61
CA LEU A 217 21.33 5.73 4.26
C LEU A 217 21.87 5.93 2.83
N SER A 218 20.99 6.28 1.88
CA SER A 218 21.37 6.59 0.50
C SER A 218 22.29 7.79 0.44
N ALA A 219 22.05 8.81 1.26
CA ALA A 219 22.90 10.00 1.35
C ALA A 219 24.30 9.70 1.95
N CYS A 220 24.40 8.82 2.95
CA CYS A 220 25.67 8.51 3.61
C CYS A 220 26.63 7.65 2.77
N ARG A 221 26.15 6.97 1.72
CA ARG A 221 26.97 6.17 0.80
C ARG A 221 27.76 5.01 1.44
N ARG A 222 27.27 4.46 2.56
CA ARG A 222 27.92 3.39 3.33
C ARG A 222 27.17 2.06 3.38
N VAL A 223 26.02 1.96 2.71
CA VAL A 223 25.28 0.69 2.62
C VAL A 223 25.91 -0.18 1.56
N HIS A 224 26.38 -1.36 1.97
CA HIS A 224 26.85 -2.39 1.05
C HIS A 224 25.71 -3.29 0.55
N ALA A 225 24.76 -3.63 1.42
CA ALA A 225 23.58 -4.42 1.09
C ALA A 225 22.35 -3.99 1.91
N GLY A 226 21.16 -4.25 1.40
CA GLY A 226 19.89 -3.94 2.07
C GLY A 226 18.75 -4.87 1.62
N MET A 227 17.78 -5.03 2.52
CA MET A 227 16.49 -5.67 2.30
C MET A 227 15.54 -5.29 3.44
N ASP A 228 14.25 -5.50 3.23
CA ASP A 228 13.19 -5.51 4.24
C ASP A 228 12.65 -6.92 4.53
#